data_AF-A0ABD1K1V7-F1
#
_entry.id   AF-A0ABD1K1V7-F1
#
_cell.length_a   1.000
_cell.length_b   1.000
_cell.length_c   1.000
_cell.angle_alpha   90.00
_cell.angle_beta   90.00
_cell.angle_gamma   90.00
#
_symmetry.space_group_name_H-M   'P 1'
#
loop_
_entity.id
_entity.type
_entity.pdbx_description
1 polymer ?
#
loop_
_entity_poly.entity_id
_entity_poly.type
_entity_poly.pdbx_seq_one_letter_code
_entity_poly.pdbx_strand_id
1 'polypeptide(L)'
;MPIISNANHDFSNLSVSDDSSLDHIFTEIPETETIKGVYYQRARFVRRPEDLLSVDPALQAVINVGGNRYAFPWSTLEQFPLTRLGRLRPSSSPEEIARVCDDYDEARREFFFDRSPSAFRVILNFLAAGKLRLLREMCALSLHEELTYWGVEMAYMERCCKRKMLTRLEEVAEVERREEESRQRAAQLRPPVPETRYRKLMASLRDMVENPQSGLPGKIFACLSVLMVAITVISLCISTMPDLREEENRLFLFFWIWIWLFLWLQSYSFSDSVSVSVSWPLPLPLHLPLPLALALALALALALALALSLAVWLWLAQHLQRDSLL
;
A
#
# COMPACT_ATOMS: atom_id res chain seq x y z
N MET A 1 13.52 33.81 -41.25
CA MET A 1 12.99 32.47 -40.92
C MET A 1 13.94 31.43 -41.50
N PRO A 2 14.18 30.32 -40.78
CA PRO A 2 15.48 29.79 -40.31
C PRO A 2 16.28 29.02 -41.37
N ILE A 3 17.63 28.90 -41.36
CA ILE A 3 18.70 28.54 -40.39
C ILE A 3 19.14 27.06 -40.50
N ILE A 4 20.47 26.93 -40.63
CA ILE A 4 21.37 25.82 -40.98
C ILE A 4 21.71 24.94 -39.76
N SER A 5 22.33 23.79 -40.06
CA SER A 5 23.26 22.93 -39.28
C SER A 5 22.62 21.67 -38.69
N ASN A 6 23.00 20.45 -39.07
CA ASN A 6 24.31 19.78 -39.19
C ASN A 6 25.04 19.62 -37.84
N ALA A 7 25.00 18.42 -37.27
CA ALA A 7 26.15 17.73 -36.70
C ALA A 7 25.74 16.35 -36.13
N ASN A 8 26.49 15.35 -36.53
CA ASN A 8 26.61 14.01 -35.93
C ASN A 8 26.82 14.07 -34.41
N HIS A 9 26.41 13.03 -33.68
CA HIS A 9 27.34 12.31 -32.80
C HIS A 9 26.81 10.94 -32.38
N ASP A 10 27.74 9.99 -32.47
CA ASP A 10 27.69 8.57 -32.18
C ASP A 10 27.33 8.25 -30.73
N PHE A 11 26.60 7.15 -30.52
CA PHE A 11 26.73 6.30 -29.33
C PHE A 11 26.55 4.82 -29.71
N SER A 12 27.36 4.37 -30.67
CA SER A 12 27.77 2.97 -30.75
C SER A 12 29.16 2.85 -30.12
N ASN A 13 29.20 2.20 -28.95
CA ASN A 13 30.35 1.69 -28.17
C ASN A 13 30.43 2.21 -26.74
N LEU A 14 29.59 1.63 -25.86
CA LEU A 14 30.09 1.17 -24.56
C LEU A 14 29.89 -0.34 -24.53
N SER A 15 31.02 -1.02 -24.47
CA SER A 15 31.25 -2.44 -24.62
C SER A 15 31.01 -3.22 -23.34
N VAL A 16 30.48 -4.44 -23.50
CA VAL A 16 31.03 -5.70 -22.96
C VAL A 16 31.09 -5.89 -21.44
N SER A 17 30.20 -6.76 -20.94
CA SER A 17 30.35 -7.79 -19.86
C SER A 17 28.94 -8.09 -19.32
N ASP A 18 28.38 -9.28 -19.17
CA ASP A 18 28.73 -10.67 -19.45
C ASP A 18 27.37 -11.40 -19.62
N ASP A 19 26.93 -11.67 -20.85
CA ASP A 19 25.58 -12.24 -21.10
C ASP A 19 25.57 -13.79 -21.12
N SER A 20 26.67 -14.44 -20.76
CA SER A 20 26.78 -15.91 -20.83
C SER A 20 26.18 -16.65 -19.63
N SER A 21 25.85 -15.96 -18.54
CA SER A 21 25.36 -16.61 -17.31
C SER A 21 23.86 -16.87 -17.31
N LEU A 22 23.05 -16.08 -18.02
CA LEU A 22 21.59 -16.20 -17.97
C LEU A 22 21.05 -17.16 -19.03
N ASP A 23 21.68 -17.27 -20.19
CA ASP A 23 21.22 -18.20 -21.22
C ASP A 23 21.27 -19.66 -20.76
N HIS A 24 22.26 -20.04 -19.93
CA HIS A 24 22.36 -21.40 -19.39
C HIS A 24 21.34 -21.72 -18.27
N ILE A 25 20.69 -20.70 -17.69
CA ILE A 25 19.59 -20.87 -16.71
C ILE A 25 18.23 -21.03 -17.43
N PHE A 26 18.14 -20.67 -18.72
CA PHE A 26 16.89 -20.53 -19.45
C PHE A 26 16.66 -21.57 -20.56
N THR A 27 17.52 -22.58 -20.71
CA THR A 27 17.49 -23.52 -21.84
C THR A 27 16.56 -24.73 -21.72
N GLU A 28 15.73 -24.88 -20.69
CA GLU A 28 14.72 -25.95 -20.67
C GLU A 28 13.39 -25.47 -20.09
N ILE A 29 12.51 -24.95 -20.95
CA ILE A 29 11.07 -25.03 -20.73
C ILE A 29 10.49 -25.57 -22.04
N PRO A 30 9.87 -26.77 -22.06
CA PRO A 30 9.26 -27.29 -23.26
C PRO A 30 8.14 -26.33 -23.67
N GLU A 31 8.21 -25.83 -24.91
CA GLU A 31 7.10 -25.12 -25.53
C GLU A 31 5.93 -26.10 -25.63
N THR A 32 5.03 -26.05 -24.65
CA THR A 32 3.85 -26.91 -24.63
C THR A 32 2.88 -26.41 -25.70
N GLU A 33 2.72 -27.20 -26.75
CA GLU A 33 1.72 -26.95 -27.79
C GLU A 33 0.32 -26.91 -27.15
N THR A 34 -0.29 -25.72 -27.14
CA THR A 34 -1.62 -25.55 -26.56
C THR A 34 -2.70 -26.00 -27.53
N ILE A 35 -3.37 -27.10 -27.23
CA ILE A 35 -4.58 -27.54 -27.94
C ILE A 35 -5.73 -26.58 -27.56
N LYS A 36 -6.18 -25.75 -28.50
CA LYS A 36 -7.34 -24.85 -28.29
C LYS A 36 -8.62 -25.68 -28.17
N GLY A 37 -9.35 -25.53 -27.06
CA GLY A 37 -10.72 -26.08 -26.90
C GLY A 37 -10.98 -26.79 -25.58
N VAL A 38 -10.01 -27.53 -25.03
CA VAL A 38 -10.17 -28.31 -23.77
C VAL A 38 -10.10 -27.41 -22.53
N TYR A 39 -9.38 -26.30 -22.64
CA TYR A 39 -9.05 -25.39 -21.55
C TYR A 39 -10.17 -24.43 -21.13
N TYR A 40 -11.14 -24.14 -22.02
CA TYR A 40 -12.25 -23.23 -21.72
C TYR A 40 -13.34 -23.83 -20.82
N GLN A 41 -13.27 -25.13 -20.48
CA GLN A 41 -14.22 -25.79 -19.58
C GLN A 41 -13.76 -25.89 -18.12
N ARG A 42 -12.57 -25.38 -17.79
CA ARG A 42 -11.96 -25.58 -16.47
C ARG A 42 -12.44 -24.63 -15.38
N ALA A 43 -13.05 -23.51 -15.76
CA ALA A 43 -13.62 -22.54 -14.83
C ALA A 43 -14.74 -21.75 -15.51
N ARG A 44 -15.91 -21.66 -14.88
CA ARG A 44 -17.07 -20.95 -15.41
C ARG A 44 -17.32 -19.68 -14.62
N PHE A 45 -17.30 -18.53 -15.27
CA PHE A 45 -17.71 -17.28 -14.63
C PHE A 45 -19.22 -17.28 -14.34
N VAL A 46 -19.59 -16.96 -13.12
CA VAL A 46 -20.97 -16.94 -12.63
C VAL A 46 -21.47 -15.50 -12.69
N ARG A 47 -22.33 -15.19 -13.67
CA ARG A 47 -22.80 -13.82 -13.92
C ARG A 47 -23.92 -13.41 -12.99
N ARG A 48 -24.84 -14.34 -12.69
CA ARG A 48 -26.02 -14.08 -11.85
C ARG A 48 -25.96 -14.95 -10.59
N PRO A 49 -26.43 -14.46 -9.43
CA PRO A 49 -26.50 -15.27 -8.22
C PRO A 49 -27.33 -16.55 -8.39
N GLU A 50 -28.38 -16.50 -9.21
CA GLU A 50 -29.25 -17.65 -9.54
C GLU A 50 -28.46 -18.82 -10.14
N ASP A 51 -27.41 -18.53 -10.91
CA ASP A 51 -26.57 -19.55 -11.55
C ASP A 51 -25.75 -20.36 -10.53
N LEU A 52 -25.63 -19.90 -9.27
CA LEU A 52 -24.99 -20.64 -8.18
C LEU A 52 -25.81 -21.85 -7.76
N LEU A 53 -27.14 -21.80 -7.87
CA LEU A 53 -28.03 -22.91 -7.53
C LEU A 53 -27.83 -24.13 -8.44
N SER A 54 -27.27 -23.90 -9.64
CA SER A 54 -26.93 -24.95 -10.60
C SER A 54 -25.56 -25.60 -10.37
N VAL A 55 -24.76 -25.06 -9.44
CA VAL A 55 -23.42 -25.57 -9.13
C VAL A 55 -23.56 -26.72 -8.14
N ASP A 56 -23.15 -27.92 -8.54
CA ASP A 56 -23.07 -29.06 -7.63
C ASP A 56 -21.82 -28.93 -6.73
N PRO A 57 -21.98 -28.73 -5.40
CA PRO A 57 -20.85 -28.54 -4.49
C PRO A 57 -19.95 -29.78 -4.38
N ALA A 58 -20.47 -30.97 -4.70
CA ALA A 58 -19.68 -32.20 -4.68
C ALA A 58 -18.68 -32.27 -5.85
N LEU A 59 -18.99 -31.57 -6.95
CA LEU A 59 -18.18 -31.59 -8.18
C LEU A 59 -17.42 -30.29 -8.40
N GLN A 60 -17.91 -29.18 -7.85
CA GLN A 60 -17.38 -27.85 -8.12
C GLN A 60 -17.24 -26.99 -6.85
N ALA A 61 -16.18 -26.19 -6.81
CA ALA A 61 -15.96 -25.12 -5.84
C ALA A 61 -16.47 -23.79 -6.40
N VAL A 62 -17.16 -23.00 -5.57
CA VAL A 62 -17.50 -21.61 -5.88
C VAL A 62 -16.44 -20.70 -5.24
N ILE A 63 -15.71 -19.98 -6.08
CA ILE A 63 -14.65 -19.06 -5.67
C ILE A 63 -15.06 -17.63 -6.06
N ASN A 64 -15.05 -16.73 -5.08
CA ASN A 64 -15.29 -15.31 -5.26
C ASN A 64 -14.00 -14.53 -5.00
N VAL A 65 -13.57 -13.77 -5.99
CA VAL A 65 -12.39 -12.90 -5.89
C VAL A 65 -12.82 -11.47 -6.14
N GLY A 66 -12.74 -10.62 -5.12
CA GLY A 66 -13.08 -9.20 -5.21
C GLY A 66 -14.49 -8.92 -5.75
N GLY A 67 -15.45 -9.82 -5.48
CA GLY A 67 -16.84 -9.74 -5.93
C GLY A 67 -17.16 -10.55 -7.19
N ASN A 68 -16.14 -11.01 -7.93
CA ASN A 68 -16.32 -11.82 -9.14
C ASN A 68 -16.36 -13.31 -8.79
N ARG A 69 -17.44 -14.01 -9.19
CA ARG A 69 -17.67 -15.42 -8.85
C ARG A 69 -17.32 -16.36 -9.99
N TYR A 70 -16.71 -17.48 -9.65
CA TYR A 70 -16.25 -18.51 -10.58
C TYR A 70 -16.58 -19.90 -10.01
N ALA A 71 -17.12 -20.79 -10.85
CA ALA A 71 -17.30 -22.19 -10.53
C ALA A 71 -16.15 -23.00 -11.14
N PHE A 72 -15.39 -23.70 -10.31
CA PHE A 72 -14.27 -24.54 -10.70
C PHE A 72 -14.58 -26.01 -10.39
N PRO A 73 -14.44 -26.94 -11.34
CA PRO A 73 -14.37 -28.36 -11.01
C PRO A 73 -13.24 -28.63 -10.02
N TRP A 74 -13.49 -29.44 -9.00
CA TRP A 74 -12.45 -29.83 -8.03
C TRP A 74 -11.23 -30.46 -8.71
N SER A 75 -11.46 -31.27 -9.74
CA SER A 75 -10.42 -31.87 -10.58
C SER A 75 -9.49 -30.87 -11.26
N THR A 76 -9.94 -29.63 -11.50
CA THR A 76 -9.08 -28.57 -12.04
C THR A 76 -8.13 -28.05 -10.98
N LEU A 77 -8.62 -27.82 -9.76
CA LEU A 77 -7.81 -27.29 -8.66
C LEU A 77 -6.73 -28.30 -8.23
N GLU A 78 -7.06 -29.59 -8.25
CA GLU A 78 -6.12 -30.68 -7.93
C GLU A 78 -4.92 -30.79 -8.87
N GLN A 79 -5.01 -30.25 -10.09
CA GLN A 79 -3.90 -30.24 -11.04
C GLN A 79 -2.82 -29.21 -10.67
N PHE A 80 -3.14 -28.27 -9.78
CA PHE A 80 -2.25 -27.20 -9.36
C PHE A 80 -2.12 -27.16 -7.83
N PRO A 81 -1.67 -28.25 -7.18
CA PRO A 81 -1.73 -28.42 -5.73
C PRO A 81 -0.83 -27.43 -4.96
N LEU A 82 0.19 -26.87 -5.62
CA LEU A 82 1.08 -25.86 -5.04
C LEU A 82 0.44 -24.46 -5.00
N THR A 83 -0.59 -24.23 -5.81
CA THR A 83 -1.31 -22.95 -5.81
C THR A 83 -2.23 -22.87 -4.60
N ARG A 84 -2.54 -21.63 -4.17
CA ARG A 84 -3.49 -21.38 -3.09
C ARG A 84 -4.85 -22.02 -3.35
N LEU A 85 -5.34 -21.96 -4.59
CA LEU A 85 -6.62 -22.58 -4.96
C LEU A 85 -6.55 -24.11 -4.97
N GLY A 86 -5.42 -24.71 -5.35
CA GLY A 86 -5.22 -26.16 -5.30
C GLY A 86 -5.17 -26.75 -3.89
N ARG A 87 -5.01 -25.90 -2.86
CA ARG A 87 -5.10 -26.30 -1.45
C ARG A 87 -6.54 -26.42 -0.95
N LEU A 88 -7.52 -25.90 -1.68
CA LEU A 88 -8.93 -26.06 -1.35
C LEU A 88 -9.35 -27.53 -1.53
N ARG A 89 -10.17 -28.04 -0.60
CA ARG A 89 -10.72 -29.40 -0.67
C ARG A 89 -12.24 -29.37 -0.46
N PRO A 90 -12.98 -30.35 -1.02
CA PRO A 90 -14.43 -30.46 -0.82
C PRO A 90 -14.86 -30.63 0.63
N SER A 91 -14.00 -31.21 1.46
CA SER A 91 -14.26 -31.56 2.86
C SER A 91 -13.21 -30.98 3.81
N SER A 92 -12.92 -29.69 3.67
CA SER A 92 -12.02 -28.98 4.60
C SER A 92 -12.73 -28.59 5.89
N SER A 93 -12.00 -28.65 7.00
CA SER A 93 -12.45 -28.08 8.28
C SER A 93 -12.49 -26.55 8.20
N PRO A 94 -13.33 -25.86 9.01
CA PRO A 94 -13.35 -24.40 9.05
C PRO A 94 -11.96 -23.79 9.30
N GLU A 95 -11.13 -24.44 10.12
CA GLU A 95 -9.76 -24.00 10.41
C GLU A 95 -8.83 -24.13 9.19
N GLU A 96 -9.00 -25.15 8.36
CA GLU A 96 -8.25 -25.28 7.11
C GLU A 96 -8.68 -24.23 6.09
N ILE A 97 -9.97 -23.96 6.00
CA ILE A 97 -10.55 -22.96 5.09
C ILE A 97 -10.00 -21.56 5.44
N ALA A 98 -10.03 -21.19 6.73
CA ALA A 98 -9.52 -19.90 7.22
C ALA A 98 -8.01 -19.68 6.99
N ARG A 99 -7.23 -20.76 6.74
CA ARG A 99 -5.81 -20.64 6.39
C ARG A 99 -5.57 -20.39 4.89
N VAL A 100 -6.59 -20.57 4.07
CA VAL A 100 -6.47 -20.52 2.60
C VAL A 100 -7.18 -19.29 2.04
N CYS A 101 -8.42 -19.04 2.45
CA CYS A 101 -9.24 -17.92 2.00
C CYS A 101 -9.54 -16.93 3.13
N ASP A 102 -9.99 -15.73 2.75
CA ASP A 102 -10.20 -14.62 3.69
C ASP A 102 -11.55 -14.74 4.40
N ASP A 103 -12.55 -15.31 3.73
CA ASP A 103 -13.86 -15.64 4.31
C ASP A 103 -14.51 -16.84 3.59
N TYR A 104 -15.45 -17.51 4.26
CA TYR A 104 -16.22 -18.62 3.71
C TYR A 104 -17.69 -18.51 4.10
N ASP A 105 -18.55 -18.36 3.08
CA ASP A 105 -20.00 -18.33 3.27
C ASP A 105 -20.53 -19.77 3.23
N GLU A 106 -20.87 -20.33 4.41
CA GLU A 106 -21.42 -21.68 4.53
C GLU A 106 -22.78 -21.85 3.82
N ALA A 107 -23.61 -20.81 3.80
CA ALA A 107 -24.94 -20.86 3.19
C ALA A 107 -24.85 -20.95 1.67
N ARG A 108 -23.87 -20.27 1.07
CA ARG A 108 -23.60 -20.30 -0.37
C ARG A 108 -22.52 -21.29 -0.78
N ARG A 109 -21.80 -21.88 0.19
CA ARG A 109 -20.60 -22.70 0.00
C ARG A 109 -19.57 -21.99 -0.89
N GLU A 110 -19.35 -20.72 -0.60
CA GLU A 110 -18.57 -19.78 -1.42
C GLU A 110 -17.27 -19.40 -0.69
N PHE A 111 -16.12 -19.65 -1.32
CA PHE A 111 -14.82 -19.24 -0.83
C PHE A 111 -14.52 -17.82 -1.29
N PHE A 112 -14.29 -16.90 -0.36
CA PHE A 112 -14.05 -15.49 -0.65
C PHE A 112 -12.57 -15.10 -0.49
N PHE A 113 -12.08 -14.35 -1.47
CA PHE A 113 -10.73 -13.78 -1.49
C PHE A 113 -10.84 -12.28 -1.75
N ASP A 114 -10.35 -11.46 -0.81
CA ASP A 114 -10.35 -10.00 -0.89
C ASP A 114 -9.15 -9.50 -1.73
N ARG A 115 -9.09 -9.97 -2.98
CA ARG A 115 -8.01 -9.69 -3.93
C ARG A 115 -8.54 -9.06 -5.20
N SER A 116 -7.61 -8.52 -6.01
CA SER A 116 -7.94 -7.83 -7.24
C SER A 116 -8.57 -8.76 -8.29
N PRO A 117 -9.84 -8.53 -8.71
CA PRO A 117 -10.49 -9.36 -9.72
C PRO A 117 -9.83 -9.21 -11.11
N SER A 118 -9.20 -8.07 -11.39
CA SER A 118 -8.52 -7.81 -12.66
C SER A 118 -7.22 -8.60 -12.76
N ALA A 119 -6.44 -8.68 -11.66
CA ALA A 119 -5.24 -9.49 -11.57
C ALA A 119 -5.56 -10.99 -11.59
N PHE A 120 -6.59 -11.40 -10.85
CA PHE A 120 -7.04 -12.79 -10.83
C PHE A 120 -7.41 -13.33 -12.21
N ARG A 121 -7.87 -12.48 -13.15
CA ARG A 121 -8.12 -12.90 -14.53
C ARG A 121 -6.88 -13.49 -15.22
N VAL A 122 -5.68 -13.03 -14.88
CA VAL A 122 -4.42 -13.59 -15.39
C VAL A 122 -4.17 -14.99 -14.82
N ILE A 123 -4.40 -15.14 -13.52
CA ILE A 123 -4.27 -16.41 -12.79
C ILE A 123 -5.28 -17.43 -13.34
N LEU A 124 -6.54 -17.01 -13.50
CA LEU A 124 -7.60 -17.78 -14.11
C LEU A 124 -7.22 -18.26 -15.51
N ASN A 125 -6.66 -17.38 -16.35
CA ASN A 125 -6.20 -17.76 -17.68
C ASN A 125 -5.07 -18.78 -17.65
N PHE A 126 -4.19 -18.71 -16.66
CA PHE A 126 -3.15 -19.72 -16.46
C PHE A 126 -3.73 -21.06 -16.02
N LEU A 127 -4.62 -21.10 -15.03
CA LEU A 127 -5.27 -22.35 -14.58
C LEU A 127 -6.15 -22.96 -15.66
N ALA A 128 -6.84 -22.10 -16.44
CA ALA A 128 -7.70 -22.51 -17.52
C ALA A 128 -6.89 -22.96 -18.73
N ALA A 129 -5.92 -22.19 -19.23
CA ALA A 129 -5.26 -22.40 -20.53
C ALA A 129 -3.78 -22.80 -20.46
N GLY A 130 -3.20 -22.93 -19.27
CA GLY A 130 -1.78 -23.23 -19.05
C GLY A 130 -0.83 -22.09 -19.44
N LYS A 131 -1.35 -20.94 -19.88
CA LYS A 131 -0.55 -19.82 -20.40
C LYS A 131 -0.59 -18.64 -19.45
N LEU A 132 0.56 -18.33 -18.85
CA LEU A 132 0.71 -17.18 -17.97
C LEU A 132 1.35 -16.00 -18.72
N ARG A 133 0.58 -14.92 -18.88
CA ARG A 133 0.96 -13.72 -19.63
C ARG A 133 0.61 -12.45 -18.88
N LEU A 134 1.53 -11.48 -18.89
CA LEU A 134 1.28 -10.14 -18.38
C LEU A 134 0.35 -9.37 -19.35
N LEU A 135 -0.76 -8.83 -18.83
CA LEU A 135 -1.66 -7.98 -19.60
C LEU A 135 -1.13 -6.55 -19.69
N ARG A 136 -1.36 -5.88 -20.83
CA ARG A 136 -0.77 -4.56 -21.12
C ARG A 136 -1.13 -3.48 -20.11
N GLU A 137 -2.36 -3.50 -19.59
CA GLU A 137 -2.90 -2.51 -18.65
C GLU A 137 -2.54 -2.81 -17.18
N MET A 138 -1.82 -3.91 -16.91
CA MET A 138 -1.50 -4.33 -15.57
C MET A 138 -0.07 -3.94 -15.20
N CYS A 139 0.09 -3.40 -13.99
CA CYS A 139 1.42 -3.18 -13.42
C CYS A 139 2.11 -4.53 -13.21
N ALA A 140 3.38 -4.63 -13.63
CA ALA A 140 4.17 -5.84 -13.48
C ALA A 140 4.32 -6.20 -12.00
N LEU A 141 4.75 -5.25 -11.15
CA LEU A 141 4.95 -5.46 -9.72
C LEU A 141 3.67 -5.92 -9.01
N SER A 142 2.54 -5.30 -9.32
CA SER A 142 1.24 -5.70 -8.76
C SER A 142 0.84 -7.13 -9.17
N LEU A 143 1.10 -7.53 -10.43
CA LEU A 143 0.87 -8.92 -10.83
C LEU A 143 1.85 -9.88 -10.13
N HIS A 144 3.09 -9.48 -9.90
CA HIS A 144 4.06 -10.31 -9.18
C HIS A 144 3.62 -10.61 -7.73
N GLU A 145 3.11 -9.60 -7.02
CA GLU A 145 2.52 -9.76 -5.68
C GLU A 145 1.34 -10.74 -5.73
N GLU A 146 0.48 -10.61 -6.72
CA GLU A 146 -0.65 -11.52 -6.92
C GLU A 146 -0.19 -12.94 -7.23
N LEU A 147 0.78 -13.14 -8.12
CA LEU A 147 1.37 -14.45 -8.41
C LEU A 147 1.90 -15.12 -7.14
N THR A 148 2.57 -14.35 -6.29
CA THR A 148 3.08 -14.80 -5.00
C THR A 148 1.93 -15.21 -4.07
N TYR A 149 0.90 -14.36 -3.95
CA TYR A 149 -0.29 -14.66 -3.15
C TYR A 149 -0.99 -15.95 -3.59
N TRP A 150 -1.18 -16.13 -4.89
CA TRP A 150 -1.85 -17.29 -5.48
C TRP A 150 -0.97 -18.54 -5.54
N GLY A 151 0.32 -18.44 -5.18
CA GLY A 151 1.27 -19.55 -5.23
C GLY A 151 1.56 -20.01 -6.67
N VAL A 152 1.55 -19.08 -7.62
CA VAL A 152 1.88 -19.35 -9.02
C VAL A 152 3.29 -18.85 -9.31
N GLU A 153 4.18 -19.76 -9.67
CA GLU A 153 5.58 -19.40 -9.92
C GLU A 153 5.73 -18.58 -11.20
N MET A 154 6.61 -17.58 -11.15
CA MET A 154 6.98 -16.78 -12.31
C MET A 154 7.65 -17.62 -13.43
N ALA A 155 8.15 -18.82 -13.10
CA ALA A 155 8.73 -19.77 -14.06
C ALA A 155 7.74 -20.19 -15.16
N TYR A 156 6.43 -20.22 -14.87
CA TYR A 156 5.40 -20.57 -15.84
C TYR A 156 5.07 -19.44 -16.83
N MET A 157 5.65 -18.24 -16.66
CA MET A 157 5.42 -17.13 -17.57
C MET A 157 6.13 -17.30 -18.91
N GLU A 158 5.45 -16.84 -19.96
CA GLU A 158 6.01 -16.70 -21.30
C GLU A 158 7.25 -15.80 -21.28
N ARG A 159 8.28 -16.15 -22.07
CA ARG A 159 9.63 -15.53 -22.01
C ARG A 159 9.61 -13.99 -22.03
N CYS A 160 8.82 -13.39 -22.92
CA CYS A 160 8.72 -11.92 -23.03
C CYS A 160 8.11 -11.26 -21.79
N CYS A 161 7.11 -11.91 -21.18
CA CYS A 161 6.47 -11.43 -19.96
C CYS A 161 7.40 -11.59 -18.76
N LYS A 162 8.12 -12.73 -18.69
CA LYS A 162 9.09 -13.03 -17.63
C LYS A 162 10.23 -12.01 -17.61
N ARG A 163 10.82 -11.72 -18.77
CA ARG A 163 11.86 -10.68 -18.89
C ARG A 163 11.35 -9.32 -18.42
N LYS A 164 10.18 -8.89 -18.92
CA LYS A 164 9.59 -7.60 -18.53
C LYS A 164 9.33 -7.50 -17.02
N MET A 165 8.88 -8.59 -16.40
CA MET A 165 8.63 -8.65 -14.96
C MET A 165 9.94 -8.54 -14.17
N LEU A 166 10.93 -9.37 -14.52
CA LEU A 166 12.21 -9.42 -13.83
C LEU A 166 12.93 -8.06 -13.89
N THR A 167 12.95 -7.41 -15.05
CA THR A 167 13.53 -6.07 -15.19
C THR A 167 12.87 -5.07 -14.24
N ARG A 168 11.55 -5.10 -14.06
CA ARG A 168 10.86 -4.20 -13.11
C ARG A 168 11.20 -4.49 -11.66
N LEU A 169 11.37 -5.76 -11.30
CA LEU A 169 11.80 -6.16 -9.94
C LEU A 169 13.24 -5.70 -9.66
N GLU A 170 14.13 -5.88 -10.63
CA GLU A 170 15.53 -5.43 -10.54
C GLU A 170 15.64 -3.91 -10.42
N GLU A 171 14.85 -3.16 -11.20
CA GLU A 171 14.78 -1.69 -11.11
C GLU A 171 14.37 -1.23 -9.70
N VAL A 172 13.36 -1.86 -9.09
CA VAL A 172 12.91 -1.51 -7.73
C VAL A 172 13.99 -1.86 -6.71
N ALA A 173 14.58 -3.05 -6.80
CA ALA A 173 15.66 -3.47 -5.91
C ALA A 173 16.88 -2.55 -6.01
N GLU A 174 17.20 -2.03 -7.20
CA GLU A 174 18.28 -1.07 -7.37
C GLU A 174 17.96 0.28 -6.72
N VAL A 175 16.72 0.78 -6.86
CA VAL A 175 16.29 2.01 -6.19
C VAL A 175 16.38 1.87 -4.68
N GLU A 176 15.88 0.77 -4.11
CA GLU A 176 15.95 0.50 -2.68
C GLU A 176 17.39 0.46 -2.17
N ARG A 177 18.29 -0.21 -2.91
CA ARG A 177 19.73 -0.25 -2.60
C ARG A 177 20.35 1.15 -2.63
N ARG A 178 20.04 1.98 -3.64
CA ARG A 178 20.54 3.36 -3.75
C ARG A 178 20.01 4.25 -2.62
N GLU A 179 18.76 4.07 -2.21
CA GLU A 179 18.16 4.78 -1.08
C GLU A 179 18.81 4.38 0.25
N GLU A 180 19.10 3.10 0.44
CA GLU A 180 19.81 2.62 1.63
C GLU A 180 21.25 3.14 1.69
N GLU A 181 21.99 3.10 0.58
CA GLU A 181 23.33 3.71 0.50
C GLU A 181 23.30 5.20 0.79
N SER A 182 22.28 5.92 0.29
CA SER A 182 22.10 7.34 0.54
C SER A 182 21.83 7.63 2.02
N ARG A 183 21.00 6.80 2.67
CA ARG A 183 20.75 6.86 4.12
C ARG A 183 22.02 6.59 4.93
N GLN A 184 22.82 5.60 4.52
CA GLN A 184 24.10 5.28 5.18
C GLN A 184 25.13 6.40 5.00
N ARG A 185 25.27 6.98 3.81
CA ARG A 185 26.15 8.13 3.55
C ARG A 185 25.73 9.36 4.35
N ALA A 186 24.43 9.65 4.42
CA ALA A 186 23.90 10.73 5.25
C ALA A 186 24.20 10.52 6.75
N ALA A 187 24.18 9.26 7.22
CA ALA A 187 24.57 8.92 8.57
C ALA A 187 26.09 9.10 8.81
N GLN A 188 26.94 8.78 7.82
CA GLN A 188 28.41 8.90 7.92
C GLN A 188 28.93 10.33 7.76
N LEU A 189 28.32 11.15 6.89
CA LEU A 189 28.68 12.56 6.70
C LEU A 189 28.22 13.46 7.85
N ARG A 190 27.51 12.92 8.85
CA ARG A 190 27.15 13.66 10.06
C ARG A 190 28.45 13.98 10.80
N PRO A 191 28.89 15.26 10.86
CA PRO A 191 30.18 15.59 11.47
C PRO A 191 30.18 15.17 12.95
N PRO A 192 31.33 14.73 13.52
CA PRO A 192 31.50 14.54 14.95
C PRO A 192 31.52 15.92 15.62
N VAL A 193 30.37 16.57 15.69
CA VAL A 193 30.15 17.81 16.43
C VAL A 193 30.04 17.41 17.91
N PRO A 194 30.68 18.14 18.85
CA PRO A 194 30.60 17.82 20.27
C PRO A 194 29.14 17.64 20.68
N GLU A 195 28.81 16.43 21.12
CA GLU A 195 27.45 16.01 21.44
C GLU A 195 26.94 16.78 22.65
N THR A 196 26.25 17.90 22.42
CA THR A 196 25.43 18.52 23.44
C THR A 196 24.23 17.58 23.72
N ARG A 197 23.88 17.40 25.01
CA ARG A 197 22.74 16.57 25.45
C ARG A 197 21.44 16.92 24.72
N TYR A 198 21.31 18.18 24.30
CA TYR A 198 20.23 18.71 23.49
C TYR A 198 20.08 18.01 22.13
N ARG A 199 21.16 17.72 21.42
CA ARG A 199 21.09 17.04 20.11
C ARG A 199 20.71 15.56 20.22
N LYS A 200 21.15 14.87 21.27
CA LYS A 200 20.72 13.49 21.57
C LYS A 200 19.24 13.43 21.93
N LEU A 201 18.79 14.37 22.75
CA LEU A 201 17.38 14.51 23.06
C LEU A 201 16.57 14.80 21.79
N MET A 202 17.05 15.70 20.93
CA MET A 202 16.36 16.06 19.68
C MET A 202 16.31 14.90 18.68
N ALA A 203 17.40 14.14 18.53
CA ALA A 203 17.43 12.94 17.71
C ALA A 203 16.50 11.84 18.26
N SER A 204 16.48 11.64 19.58
CA SER A 204 15.55 10.71 20.23
C SER A 204 14.10 11.14 20.08
N LEU A 205 13.80 12.44 20.19
CA LEU A 205 12.45 12.97 20.00
C LEU A 205 12.00 12.82 18.54
N ARG A 206 12.91 13.05 17.58
CA ARG A 206 12.64 12.81 16.16
C ARG A 206 12.35 11.34 15.88
N ASP A 207 13.16 10.43 16.40
CA ASP A 207 12.97 8.98 16.23
C ASP A 207 11.70 8.47 16.93
N MET A 208 11.32 9.08 18.06
CA MET A 208 10.03 8.82 18.72
C MET A 208 8.82 9.29 17.89
N VAL A 209 8.95 10.37 17.13
CA VAL A 209 7.87 10.94 16.30
C VAL A 209 7.77 10.24 14.94
N GLU A 210 8.91 9.97 14.30
CA GLU A 210 8.96 9.34 12.96
C GLU A 210 8.72 7.83 13.03
N ASN A 211 9.06 7.16 14.14
CA ASN A 211 8.93 5.72 14.27
C ASN A 211 8.21 5.32 15.58
N PRO A 212 6.87 5.17 15.59
CA PRO A 212 6.10 4.81 16.79
C PRO A 212 6.44 3.42 17.35
N GLN A 213 7.11 2.56 16.57
CA GLN A 213 7.53 1.22 16.98
C GLN A 213 8.98 1.16 17.49
N SER A 214 9.73 2.27 17.52
CA SER A 214 11.17 2.31 17.88
C SER A 214 11.49 1.99 19.34
N GLY A 215 10.48 1.87 20.22
CA GLY A 215 10.67 1.42 21.61
C GLY A 215 9.61 1.87 22.60
N LEU A 216 9.92 1.73 23.89
CA LEU A 216 9.11 2.21 25.03
C LEU A 216 8.64 3.68 24.91
N PRO A 217 9.51 4.65 24.53
CA PRO A 217 9.09 6.04 24.47
C PRO A 217 8.16 6.36 23.29
N GLY A 218 8.33 5.70 22.14
CA GLY A 218 7.41 5.81 20.99
C GLY A 218 6.02 5.26 21.31
N LYS A 219 5.94 4.14 22.03
CA LYS A 219 4.68 3.55 22.52
C LYS A 219 3.96 4.45 23.53
N ILE A 220 4.70 5.11 24.43
CA ILE A 220 4.12 6.08 25.37
C ILE A 220 3.55 7.29 24.62
N PHE A 221 4.28 7.81 23.62
CA PHE A 221 3.81 8.93 22.79
C PHE A 221 2.55 8.56 21.98
N ALA A 222 2.51 7.38 21.37
CA ALA A 222 1.34 6.88 20.66
C ALA A 222 0.12 6.64 21.59
N CYS A 223 0.35 6.15 22.80
CA CYS A 223 -0.72 5.99 23.80
C CYS A 223 -1.28 7.37 24.24
N LEU A 224 -0.39 8.34 24.49
CA LEU A 224 -0.78 9.71 24.84
C LEU A 224 -1.54 10.40 23.70
N SER A 225 -1.17 10.17 22.44
CA SER A 225 -1.88 10.77 21.30
C SER A 225 -3.30 10.20 21.17
N VAL A 226 -3.48 8.88 21.34
CA VAL A 226 -4.82 8.24 21.32
C VAL A 226 -5.68 8.69 22.51
N LEU A 227 -5.12 8.71 23.72
CA LEU A 227 -5.82 9.21 24.92
C LEU A 227 -6.26 10.66 24.74
N MET A 228 -5.42 11.49 24.12
CA MET A 228 -5.76 12.88 23.85
C MET A 228 -6.92 12.99 22.87
N VAL A 229 -6.90 12.26 21.75
CA VAL A 229 -8.02 12.23 20.81
C VAL A 229 -9.32 11.82 21.53
N ALA A 230 -9.28 10.80 22.39
CA ALA A 230 -10.44 10.39 23.18
C ALA A 230 -10.95 11.50 24.12
N ILE A 231 -10.06 12.17 24.85
CA ILE A 231 -10.43 13.29 25.74
C ILE A 231 -11.07 14.43 24.93
N THR A 232 -10.56 14.74 23.75
CA THR A 232 -11.10 15.82 22.91
C THR A 232 -12.50 15.50 22.37
N VAL A 233 -12.76 14.23 22.03
CA VAL A 233 -14.09 13.77 21.64
C VAL A 233 -15.06 13.85 22.83
N ILE A 234 -14.63 13.41 24.02
CA ILE A 234 -15.43 13.50 25.25
C ILE A 234 -15.76 14.96 25.59
N SER A 235 -14.77 15.85 25.54
CA SER A 235 -14.99 17.28 25.75
C SER A 235 -15.95 17.89 24.72
N LEU A 236 -15.85 17.50 23.45
CA LEU A 236 -16.79 17.92 22.40
C LEU A 236 -18.23 17.44 22.70
N CYS A 237 -18.38 16.19 23.15
CA CYS A 237 -19.67 15.63 23.57
C CYS A 237 -20.25 16.35 24.79
N ILE A 238 -19.41 16.76 25.74
CA ILE A 238 -19.84 17.53 26.93
C ILE A 238 -20.25 18.95 26.51
N SER A 239 -19.52 19.61 25.60
CA SER A 239 -19.87 20.92 25.06
C SER A 239 -21.19 20.94 24.26
N THR A 240 -21.65 19.77 23.81
CA THR A 240 -22.97 19.62 23.15
C THR A 240 -24.12 19.46 24.15
N MET A 241 -23.85 19.23 25.44
CA MET A 241 -24.86 19.26 26.50
C MET A 241 -24.90 20.67 27.15
N PRO A 242 -26.01 21.40 27.04
CA PRO A 242 -26.09 22.82 27.44
C PRO A 242 -26.09 23.08 28.96
N ASP A 243 -26.04 22.06 29.82
CA ASP A 243 -26.39 22.16 31.25
C ASP A 243 -25.17 22.23 32.22
N LEU A 244 -23.93 22.31 31.72
CA LEU A 244 -22.69 22.30 32.54
C LEU A 244 -21.63 23.34 32.09
N ARG A 245 -22.06 24.56 31.73
CA ARG A 245 -21.28 25.50 30.92
C ARG A 245 -20.35 26.49 31.65
N GLU A 246 -20.14 26.38 32.96
CA GLU A 246 -19.45 27.42 33.73
C GLU A 246 -17.94 27.18 34.02
N GLU A 247 -17.37 26.01 33.69
CA GLU A 247 -15.90 25.76 33.81
C GLU A 247 -15.15 25.59 32.46
N GLU A 248 -15.80 25.77 31.31
CA GLU A 248 -15.26 25.47 29.97
C GLU A 248 -13.99 26.26 29.59
N ASN A 249 -13.86 27.53 30.00
CA ASN A 249 -12.84 28.44 29.44
C ASN A 249 -11.39 28.05 29.75
N ARG A 250 -11.11 27.35 30.87
CA ARG A 250 -9.75 26.93 31.20
C ARG A 250 -9.30 25.72 30.41
N LEU A 251 -10.19 24.73 30.23
CA LEU A 251 -9.90 23.52 29.47
C LEU A 251 -9.73 23.81 27.97
N PHE A 252 -10.54 24.71 27.41
CA PHE A 252 -10.34 25.20 26.04
C PHE A 252 -9.00 25.92 25.87
N LEU A 253 -8.58 26.75 26.83
CA LEU A 253 -7.29 27.43 26.75
C LEU A 253 -6.12 26.43 26.75
N PHE A 254 -6.15 25.43 27.64
CA PHE A 254 -5.14 24.37 27.67
C PHE A 254 -5.13 23.54 26.38
N PHE A 255 -6.30 23.24 25.81
CA PHE A 255 -6.44 22.55 24.54
C PHE A 255 -5.82 23.33 23.37
N TRP A 256 -6.09 24.63 23.26
CA TRP A 256 -5.52 25.48 22.21
C TRP A 256 -4.01 25.68 22.38
N ILE A 257 -3.53 25.88 23.61
CA ILE A 257 -2.09 25.97 23.91
C ILE A 257 -1.38 24.67 23.53
N TRP A 258 -2.00 23.53 23.78
CA TRP A 258 -1.41 22.23 23.51
C TRP A 258 -1.42 21.85 22.03
N ILE A 259 -2.51 22.15 21.30
CA ILE A 259 -2.53 22.05 19.83
C ILE A 259 -1.46 22.94 19.21
N TRP A 260 -1.33 24.17 19.69
CA TRP A 260 -0.28 25.08 19.23
C TRP A 260 1.11 24.52 19.51
N LEU A 261 1.35 23.94 20.69
CA LEU A 261 2.61 23.28 21.03
C LEU A 261 2.88 22.04 20.17
N PHE A 262 1.86 21.23 19.88
CA PHE A 262 1.97 20.05 19.02
C PHE A 262 2.31 20.42 17.57
N LEU A 263 1.60 21.41 17.00
CA LEU A 263 1.87 21.94 15.68
C LEU A 263 3.23 22.64 15.62
N TRP A 264 3.64 23.33 16.68
CA TRP A 264 4.98 23.92 16.81
C TRP A 264 6.07 22.86 16.87
N LEU A 265 5.88 21.77 17.63
CA LEU A 265 6.81 20.64 17.69
C LEU A 265 6.93 19.92 16.35
N GLN A 266 5.82 19.71 15.62
CA GLN A 266 5.88 19.15 14.27
C GLN A 266 6.58 20.09 13.28
N SER A 267 6.29 21.39 13.34
CA SER A 267 6.89 22.39 12.46
C SER A 267 8.40 22.58 12.71
N TYR A 268 8.83 22.55 13.98
CA TYR A 268 10.24 22.64 14.36
C TYR A 268 11.01 21.35 13.99
N SER A 269 10.39 20.18 14.10
CA SER A 269 10.98 18.92 13.63
C SER A 269 11.14 18.87 12.09
N PHE A 270 10.28 19.57 11.36
CA PHE A 270 10.32 19.67 9.89
C PHE A 270 11.35 20.70 9.36
N SER A 271 11.61 21.77 10.13
CA SER A 271 12.53 22.86 9.73
C SER A 271 13.98 22.43 9.49
N ASP A 272 14.44 21.32 10.07
CA ASP A 272 15.82 20.84 9.85
C ASP A 272 15.99 20.02 8.56
N SER A 273 14.92 19.73 7.80
CA SER A 273 14.98 18.92 6.57
C SER A 273 14.70 19.70 5.28
N VAL A 274 14.36 20.99 5.37
CA VAL A 274 13.90 21.75 4.21
C VAL A 274 14.37 23.21 4.31
N SER A 275 15.46 23.55 3.63
CA SER A 275 15.78 24.93 3.22
C SER A 275 14.83 25.36 2.09
N VAL A 276 13.53 25.40 2.36
CA VAL A 276 12.56 26.08 1.50
C VAL A 276 12.43 27.49 2.04
N SER A 277 12.94 28.45 1.27
CA SER A 277 12.53 29.83 1.36
C SER A 277 11.03 29.90 1.08
N VAL A 278 10.22 29.80 2.14
CA VAL A 278 8.79 30.08 2.06
C VAL A 278 8.65 31.59 1.97
N SER A 279 8.57 32.08 0.73
CA SER A 279 8.10 33.43 0.43
C SER A 279 6.65 33.52 0.90
N TRP A 280 6.42 34.19 2.03
CA TRP A 280 5.08 34.46 2.53
C TRP A 280 4.29 35.28 1.49
N PRO A 281 3.06 34.89 1.12
CA PRO A 281 2.22 35.74 0.31
C PRO A 281 1.85 37.01 1.10
N LEU A 282 1.83 38.12 0.36
CA LEU A 282 1.54 39.52 0.71
C LEU A 282 0.59 39.78 1.91
N PRO A 283 0.72 40.96 2.56
CA PRO A 283 -0.07 41.32 3.74
C PRO A 283 -1.55 41.47 3.37
N LEU A 284 -2.42 40.83 4.15
CA LEU A 284 -3.87 41.06 4.07
C LEU A 284 -4.19 42.54 4.37
N PRO A 285 -5.18 43.13 3.68
CA PRO A 285 -5.59 44.50 3.90
C PRO A 285 -6.17 44.65 5.32
N LEU A 286 -5.53 45.51 6.10
CA LEU A 286 -6.04 46.05 7.37
C LEU A 286 -7.36 46.76 7.08
N HIS A 287 -8.51 46.16 7.40
CA HIS A 287 -9.79 46.82 7.77
C HIS A 287 -10.90 45.76 7.88
N LEU A 288 -10.71 44.74 8.71
CA LEU A 288 -11.77 43.83 9.11
C LEU A 288 -12.01 44.01 10.63
N PRO A 289 -13.26 44.16 11.09
CA PRO A 289 -13.53 44.29 12.53
C PRO A 289 -12.93 43.10 13.27
N LEU A 290 -12.21 43.39 14.37
CA LEU A 290 -11.47 42.42 15.19
C LEU A 290 -12.23 41.09 15.46
N PRO A 291 -13.55 41.07 15.78
CA PRO A 291 -14.26 39.81 15.97
C PRO A 291 -14.44 38.99 14.68
N LEU A 292 -14.57 39.63 13.52
CA LEU A 292 -14.72 38.95 12.23
C LEU A 292 -13.36 38.41 11.74
N ALA A 293 -12.28 39.15 11.97
CA ALA A 293 -10.91 38.69 11.70
C ALA A 293 -10.55 37.48 12.58
N LEU A 294 -10.92 37.52 13.85
CA LEU A 294 -10.72 36.41 14.78
C LEU A 294 -11.58 35.20 14.39
N ALA A 295 -12.84 35.41 14.00
CA ALA A 295 -13.72 34.34 13.53
C ALA A 295 -13.22 33.69 12.24
N LEU A 296 -12.73 34.48 11.27
CA LEU A 296 -12.12 33.98 10.04
C LEU A 296 -10.82 33.23 10.31
N ALA A 297 -9.96 33.76 11.20
CA ALA A 297 -8.72 33.10 11.60
C ALA A 297 -9.00 31.77 12.30
N LEU A 298 -9.99 31.72 13.20
CA LEU A 298 -10.44 30.49 13.87
C LEU A 298 -11.05 29.51 12.87
N ALA A 299 -11.88 29.97 11.94
CA ALA A 299 -12.48 29.12 10.92
C ALA A 299 -11.43 28.53 9.97
N LEU A 300 -10.44 29.32 9.54
CA LEU A 300 -9.31 28.86 8.74
C LEU A 300 -8.43 27.88 9.51
N ALA A 301 -8.15 28.15 10.79
CA ALA A 301 -7.39 27.24 11.65
C ALA A 301 -8.12 25.92 11.86
N LEU A 302 -9.45 25.94 12.07
CA LEU A 302 -10.27 24.73 12.21
C LEU A 302 -10.32 23.94 10.91
N ALA A 303 -10.47 24.61 9.76
CA ALA A 303 -10.49 23.99 8.45
C ALA A 303 -9.14 23.34 8.12
N LEU A 304 -8.03 24.01 8.43
CA LEU A 304 -6.68 23.46 8.29
C LEU A 304 -6.44 22.28 9.22
N ALA A 305 -6.89 22.35 10.47
CA ALA A 305 -6.78 21.24 11.43
C ALA A 305 -7.59 20.02 10.99
N LEU A 306 -8.81 20.22 10.49
CA LEU A 306 -9.65 19.14 9.95
C LEU A 306 -9.05 18.55 8.67
N ALA A 307 -8.50 19.38 7.77
CA ALA A 307 -7.84 18.93 6.56
C ALA A 307 -6.56 18.12 6.86
N LEU A 308 -5.76 18.57 7.83
CA LEU A 308 -4.57 17.85 8.28
C LEU A 308 -4.94 16.56 9.01
N SER A 309 -5.98 16.57 9.84
CA SER A 309 -6.50 15.36 10.50
C SER A 309 -7.00 14.34 9.48
N LEU A 310 -7.77 14.77 8.47
CA LEU A 310 -8.20 13.93 7.35
C LEU A 310 -7.01 13.40 6.53
N ALA A 311 -6.01 14.23 6.26
CA ALA A 311 -4.81 13.81 5.54
C ALA A 311 -4.01 12.76 6.33
N VAL A 312 -3.87 12.95 7.65
CA VAL A 312 -3.24 11.99 8.56
C VAL A 312 -4.06 10.71 8.65
N TRP A 313 -5.39 10.79 8.70
CA TRP A 313 -6.27 9.62 8.72
C TRP A 313 -6.23 8.85 7.40
N LEU A 314 -6.20 9.55 6.25
CA LEU A 314 -6.04 8.94 4.94
C LEU A 314 -4.65 8.31 4.79
N TRP A 315 -3.60 8.96 5.29
CA TRP A 315 -2.25 8.42 5.31
C TRP A 315 -2.15 7.18 6.21
N LEU A 316 -2.72 7.23 7.42
CA LEU A 316 -2.81 6.08 8.34
C LEU A 316 -3.66 4.96 7.75
N ALA A 317 -4.78 5.26 7.09
CA ALA A 317 -5.58 4.25 6.41
C ALA A 317 -4.80 3.59 5.27
N GLN A 318 -4.07 4.38 4.47
CA GLN A 318 -3.19 3.86 3.43
C GLN A 318 -2.02 3.04 3.99
N HIS A 319 -1.49 3.43 5.15
CA HIS A 319 -0.38 2.73 5.79
C HIS A 319 -0.82 1.46 6.52
N LEU A 320 -1.98 1.47 7.18
CA LEU A 320 -2.60 0.28 7.77
C LEU A 320 -3.01 -0.73 6.69
N GLN A 321 -3.48 -0.26 5.53
CA GLN A 321 -3.67 -1.13 4.37
C GLN A 321 -2.36 -1.71 3.83
N ARG A 322 -1.26 -0.96 3.92
CA ARG A 322 0.08 -1.43 3.54
C ARG A 322 0.63 -2.46 4.52
N ASP A 323 0.36 -2.31 5.82
CA ASP A 323 0.81 -3.24 6.87
C ASP A 323 -0.07 -4.50 6.95
N SER A 324 -1.32 -4.45 6.47
CA SER A 324 -2.14 -5.65 6.24
C SER A 324 -1.80 -6.41 4.95
N LEU A 325 -0.87 -5.88 4.14
CA LEU A 325 -0.39 -6.47 2.87
C LEU A 325 1.03 -7.05 2.97
N LEU A 326 1.63 -7.07 4.17
CA LEU A 326 2.85 -7.80 4.53
C LEU A 326 2.51 -9.00 5.43
#